data_AF-A0AB34IE98-F1
#
_entry.id   AF-A0AB34IE98-F1
#
_cell.length_a   1.000
_cell.length_b   1.000
_cell.length_c   1.000
_cell.angle_alpha   90.00
_cell.angle_beta   90.00
_cell.angle_gamma   90.00
#
_symmetry.space_group_name_H-M   'P 1'
#
loop_
_entity.id
_entity.type
_entity.pdbx_description
1 polymer ?
#
loop_
_entity_poly.entity_id
_entity_poly.type
_entity_poly.pdbx_seq_one_letter_code
_entity_poly.pdbx_strand_id
1 'polypeptide(L)'
;MRASVWLLLLAPLEAKKHKPLPQPQRRFTARVETIAHQLNASSEYPPYKRYLTVHYDFEQRRARFDYDPLPHMPPKSFVRRYDLGFEWMVMEIQSQKECQKSKLREAMPMPRYPDHFVYLGQTHVRGQLCDHWRENHGEETVEYFESTATGYPVRMTTEAVESLLPKRVTTPLMTYDFFLFNAEPPDEEVFKMKSSSSSPIFATDASVSIGDCERVVQDMGFPYIHFGHTYYYA
;
A
#
# COMPACT_ATOMS: atom_id res chain seq x y z
N MET A 1 -69.66 2.69 12.91
CA MET A 1 -68.40 2.31 12.24
C MET A 1 -67.33 3.30 12.69
N ARG A 2 -66.36 2.86 13.51
CA ARG A 2 -65.24 3.70 13.98
C ARG A 2 -64.02 3.37 13.12
N ALA A 3 -63.52 4.35 12.37
CA ALA A 3 -62.30 4.21 11.58
C ALA A 3 -61.09 4.43 12.50
N SER A 4 -60.30 3.37 12.70
CA SER A 4 -58.99 3.46 13.35
C SER A 4 -57.98 4.03 12.36
N VAL A 5 -57.50 5.24 12.64
CA VAL A 5 -56.37 5.86 11.94
C VAL A 5 -55.09 5.27 12.54
N TRP A 6 -54.40 4.44 11.76
CA TRP A 6 -53.07 3.96 12.09
C TRP A 6 -52.07 5.08 11.78
N LEU A 7 -51.51 5.68 12.83
CA LEU A 7 -50.39 6.60 12.74
C LEU A 7 -49.13 5.76 12.42
N LEU A 8 -48.72 5.74 11.16
CA LEU A 8 -47.41 5.23 10.76
C LEU A 8 -46.33 6.16 11.29
N LEU A 9 -45.68 5.76 12.38
CA LEU A 9 -44.42 6.33 12.85
C LEU A 9 -43.35 6.07 11.79
N LEU A 10 -43.13 7.06 10.91
CA LEU A 10 -41.95 7.14 10.08
C LEU A 10 -40.74 7.36 11.00
N ALA A 11 -39.98 6.31 11.25
CA ALA A 11 -38.65 6.45 11.84
C ALA A 11 -37.81 7.38 10.94
N PRO A 12 -37.09 8.35 11.50
CA PRO A 12 -36.25 9.23 10.70
C PRO A 12 -35.20 8.37 9.97
N LEU A 13 -35.14 8.50 8.64
CA LEU A 13 -33.99 8.02 7.88
C LEU A 13 -32.76 8.71 8.45
N GLU A 14 -31.94 7.95 9.15
CA GLU A 14 -30.68 8.40 9.72
C GLU A 14 -29.82 8.91 8.56
N ALA A 15 -29.68 10.25 8.48
CA ALA A 15 -28.93 10.89 7.42
C ALA A 15 -27.53 10.30 7.41
N LYS A 16 -27.16 9.58 6.33
CA LYS A 16 -25.80 9.08 6.13
C LYS A 16 -24.87 10.28 6.33
N LYS A 17 -24.07 10.27 7.41
CA LYS A 17 -23.13 11.34 7.70
C LYS A 17 -22.16 11.44 6.52
N HIS A 18 -22.34 12.47 5.71
CA HIS A 18 -21.46 12.74 4.59
C HIS A 18 -20.16 13.32 5.15
N LYS A 19 -19.11 12.51 5.22
CA LYS A 19 -17.76 12.96 5.59
C LYS A 19 -16.98 13.24 4.30
N PRO A 20 -16.28 14.38 4.18
CA PRO A 20 -15.44 14.64 3.02
C PRO A 20 -14.32 13.61 2.91
N LEU A 21 -13.96 13.23 1.68
CA LEU A 21 -12.85 12.32 1.44
C LEU A 21 -11.57 12.85 2.08
N PRO A 22 -10.75 11.95 2.67
CA PRO A 22 -9.44 12.36 3.16
C PRO A 22 -8.55 12.84 2.01
N GLN A 23 -7.46 13.53 2.34
CA GLN A 23 -6.42 13.86 1.38
C GLN A 23 -5.20 12.98 1.64
N PRO A 24 -4.76 12.17 0.67
CA PRO A 24 -3.62 11.29 0.88
C PRO A 24 -2.34 12.12 0.97
N GLN A 25 -1.41 11.65 1.81
CA GLN A 25 -0.13 12.31 1.99
C GLN A 25 0.73 12.18 0.73
N ARG A 26 1.24 13.30 0.21
CA ARG A 26 2.08 13.34 -0.99
C ARG A 26 3.53 12.92 -0.73
N ARG A 27 3.92 12.88 0.54
CA ARG A 27 5.23 12.46 1.02
C ARG A 27 5.04 11.67 2.30
N PHE A 28 5.73 10.54 2.41
CA PHE A 28 5.73 9.78 3.66
C PHE A 28 6.85 8.75 3.70
N THR A 29 7.14 8.30 4.92
CA THR A 29 7.78 7.01 5.18
C THR A 29 6.81 6.14 5.96
N ALA A 30 6.70 4.86 5.60
CA ALA A 30 5.85 3.92 6.31
C ALA A 30 6.44 2.50 6.27
N ARG A 31 6.19 1.75 7.33
CA ARG A 31 6.38 0.31 7.36
C ARG A 31 5.06 -0.35 6.99
N VAL A 32 5.07 -1.25 6.03
CA VAL A 32 3.88 -1.95 5.54
C VAL A 32 4.03 -3.45 5.75
N GLU A 33 3.05 -4.08 6.38
CA GLU A 33 2.86 -5.53 6.36
C GLU A 33 1.80 -5.85 5.30
N THR A 34 2.10 -6.78 4.40
CA THR A 34 1.12 -7.31 3.45
C THR A 34 0.76 -8.73 3.82
N ILE A 35 -0.53 -9.04 3.88
CA ILE A 35 -1.07 -10.38 4.15
C ILE A 35 -1.85 -10.83 2.92
N ALA A 36 -1.49 -11.98 2.34
CA ALA A 36 -2.22 -12.65 1.28
C ALA A 36 -3.08 -13.78 1.87
N HIS A 37 -4.38 -13.54 2.00
CA HIS A 37 -5.30 -14.43 2.72
C HIS A 37 -5.62 -15.73 1.98
N GLN A 38 -5.34 -15.78 0.68
CA GLN A 38 -5.52 -16.97 -0.16
C GLN A 38 -4.35 -17.96 -0.03
N LEU A 39 -3.27 -17.58 0.64
CA LEU A 39 -2.12 -18.44 0.87
C LEU A 39 -2.22 -19.13 2.23
N ASN A 40 -1.68 -20.35 2.31
CA ASN A 40 -1.63 -21.09 3.57
C ASN A 40 -0.67 -20.39 4.55
N ALA A 41 -1.20 -19.90 5.68
CA ALA A 41 -0.43 -19.19 6.70
C ALA A 41 0.67 -20.03 7.38
N SER A 42 0.54 -21.36 7.32
CA SER A 42 1.54 -22.30 7.83
C SER A 42 2.59 -22.69 6.78
N SER A 43 2.40 -22.30 5.51
CA SER A 43 3.40 -22.55 4.47
C SER A 43 4.51 -21.52 4.53
N GLU A 44 5.74 -21.97 4.36
CA GLU A 44 6.90 -21.09 4.25
C GLU A 44 6.99 -20.41 2.88
N TYR A 45 6.49 -21.08 1.83
CA TYR A 45 6.49 -20.57 0.45
C TYR A 45 5.24 -21.00 -0.35
N PRO A 46 4.65 -20.11 -1.17
CA PRO A 46 4.85 -18.66 -1.15
C PRO A 46 4.38 -18.10 0.21
N PRO A 47 5.05 -17.08 0.78
CA PRO A 47 4.69 -16.61 2.10
C PRO A 47 3.42 -15.80 2.05
N TYR A 48 2.53 -16.11 2.97
CA TYR A 48 1.29 -15.36 3.17
C TYR A 48 1.54 -13.96 3.75
N LYS A 49 2.73 -13.68 4.31
CA LYS A 49 3.11 -12.38 4.88
C LYS A 49 4.41 -11.85 4.33
N ARG A 50 4.46 -10.55 4.08
CA ARG A 50 5.67 -9.81 3.70
C ARG A 50 5.70 -8.49 4.45
N TYR A 51 6.91 -7.98 4.65
CA TYR A 51 7.11 -6.66 5.22
C TYR A 51 7.99 -5.83 4.31
N LEU A 52 7.64 -4.56 4.18
CA LEU A 52 8.43 -3.61 3.42
C LEU A 52 8.42 -2.22 4.05
N THR A 53 9.53 -1.51 3.91
CA THR A 53 9.61 -0.09 4.24
C THR A 53 9.47 0.73 2.96
N VAL A 54 8.55 1.68 2.98
CA VAL A 54 8.22 2.55 1.86
C VAL A 54 8.69 3.96 2.17
N HIS A 55 9.46 4.55 1.27
CA HIS A 55 9.74 5.98 1.24
C HIS A 55 9.17 6.54 -0.04
N TYR A 56 8.31 7.53 0.06
CA TYR A 56 7.57 8.07 -1.05
C TYR A 56 7.62 9.59 -1.01
N ASP A 57 8.00 10.21 -2.13
CA ASP A 57 8.08 11.65 -2.26
C ASP A 57 7.63 12.07 -3.66
N PHE A 58 6.34 12.40 -3.77
CA PHE A 58 5.73 12.81 -5.03
C PHE A 58 6.26 14.16 -5.52
N GLU A 59 6.53 15.09 -4.60
CA GLU A 59 7.01 16.43 -4.94
C GLU A 59 8.36 16.39 -5.66
N GLN A 60 9.24 15.50 -5.22
CA GLN A 60 10.55 15.27 -5.82
C GLN A 60 10.57 14.09 -6.80
N ARG A 61 9.41 13.51 -7.11
CA ARG A 61 9.22 12.43 -8.07
C ARG A 61 10.13 11.21 -7.82
N ARG A 62 10.15 10.71 -6.58
CA ARG A 62 11.05 9.61 -6.16
C ARG A 62 10.39 8.67 -5.15
N ALA A 63 10.72 7.38 -5.24
CA ALA A 63 10.25 6.37 -4.30
C ALA A 63 11.34 5.32 -4.01
N ARG A 64 11.32 4.75 -2.81
CA ARG A 64 12.14 3.60 -2.42
C ARG A 64 11.31 2.58 -1.67
N PHE A 65 11.64 1.31 -1.89
CA PHE A 65 10.97 0.19 -1.27
C PHE A 65 11.98 -0.87 -0.86
N ASP A 66 12.01 -1.15 0.44
CA ASP A 66 12.93 -2.13 1.03
C ASP A 66 12.11 -3.32 1.51
N TYR A 67 12.30 -4.48 0.88
CA TYR A 67 11.69 -5.75 1.26
C TYR A 67 12.55 -6.49 2.27
N ASP A 68 11.95 -6.85 3.39
CA ASP A 68 12.63 -7.63 4.40
C ASP A 68 12.99 -9.04 3.90
N PRO A 69 14.10 -9.59 4.41
CA PRO A 69 14.49 -10.95 4.12
C PRO A 69 13.48 -11.95 4.69
N LEU A 70 13.22 -13.02 3.96
CA LEU A 70 12.56 -14.23 4.42
C LEU A 70 13.42 -15.45 4.05
N PRO A 71 13.29 -16.61 4.72
CA PRO A 71 14.16 -17.76 4.47
C PRO A 71 14.32 -18.15 2.99
N HIS A 72 13.23 -18.11 2.22
CA HIS A 72 13.22 -18.46 0.79
C HIS A 72 13.14 -17.26 -0.16
N MET A 73 13.25 -16.04 0.37
CA MET A 73 13.24 -14.84 -0.46
C MET A 73 14.31 -13.86 -0.03
N PRO A 74 15.29 -13.57 -0.91
CA PRO A 74 16.35 -12.64 -0.60
C PRO A 74 15.76 -11.24 -0.34
N PRO A 75 16.40 -10.45 0.54
CA PRO A 75 16.05 -9.05 0.71
C PRO A 75 16.30 -8.30 -0.61
N LYS A 76 15.48 -7.28 -0.86
CA LYS A 76 15.57 -6.45 -2.08
C LYS A 76 15.25 -5.01 -1.75
N SER A 77 16.04 -4.09 -2.28
CA SER A 77 15.78 -2.64 -2.23
C SER A 77 15.56 -2.15 -3.65
N PHE A 78 14.47 -1.43 -3.87
CA PHE A 78 14.15 -0.77 -5.14
C PHE A 78 14.18 0.73 -4.93
N VAL A 79 14.81 1.46 -5.83
CA VAL A 79 14.69 2.93 -5.89
C VAL A 79 14.24 3.32 -7.28
N ARG A 80 13.17 4.11 -7.34
CA ARG A 80 12.57 4.64 -8.57
C ARG A 80 12.74 6.16 -8.58
N ARG A 81 13.50 6.68 -9.54
CA ARG A 81 13.78 8.11 -9.75
C ARG A 81 13.02 8.57 -10.98
N TYR A 82 11.74 8.92 -10.80
CA TYR A 82 10.88 9.39 -11.88
C TYR A 82 11.30 10.77 -12.38
N ASP A 83 11.95 11.57 -11.53
CA ASP A 83 12.64 12.80 -11.90
C ASP A 83 13.79 12.57 -12.89
N LEU A 84 14.48 11.43 -12.80
CA LEU A 84 15.63 11.10 -13.64
C LEU A 84 15.33 10.05 -14.73
N GLY A 85 14.13 9.47 -14.75
CA GLY A 85 13.70 8.46 -15.73
C GLY A 85 14.44 7.13 -15.61
N PHE A 86 14.88 6.75 -14.41
CA PHE A 86 15.49 5.43 -14.18
C PHE A 86 15.15 4.85 -12.81
N GLU A 87 15.43 3.56 -12.67
CA GLU A 87 15.29 2.84 -11.41
C GLU A 87 16.40 1.81 -11.28
N TRP A 88 16.64 1.38 -10.05
CA TRP A 88 17.55 0.29 -9.75
C TRP A 88 17.00 -0.60 -8.64
N MET A 89 17.44 -1.85 -8.68
CA MET A 89 17.20 -2.86 -7.67
C MET A 89 18.55 -3.33 -7.14
N VAL A 90 18.69 -3.41 -5.82
CA VAL A 90 19.75 -4.16 -5.15
C VAL A 90 19.11 -5.38 -4.48
N MET A 91 19.73 -6.53 -4.63
CA MET A 91 19.32 -7.80 -4.05
C MET A 91 20.55 -8.45 -3.42
N GLU A 92 20.38 -9.23 -2.35
CA GLU A 92 21.47 -10.02 -1.78
C GLU A 92 21.14 -11.51 -1.82
N ILE A 93 21.91 -12.28 -2.59
CA ILE A 93 21.83 -13.74 -2.68
C ILE A 93 23.16 -14.31 -2.19
N GLN A 94 23.13 -15.28 -1.26
CA GLN A 94 24.34 -15.95 -0.77
C GLN A 94 25.45 -14.97 -0.32
N SER A 95 25.08 -13.88 0.37
CA SER A 95 25.99 -12.82 0.81
C SER A 95 26.69 -12.04 -0.32
N GLN A 96 26.18 -12.13 -1.54
CA GLN A 96 26.62 -11.33 -2.68
C GLN A 96 25.51 -10.38 -3.11
N LYS A 97 25.85 -9.11 -3.29
CA LYS A 97 24.90 -8.11 -3.79
C LYS A 97 24.89 -8.09 -5.30
N GLU A 98 23.71 -8.29 -5.85
CA GLU A 98 23.42 -8.12 -7.26
C GLU A 98 22.70 -6.78 -7.44
N CYS A 99 23.09 -6.03 -8.47
CA CYS A 99 22.44 -4.79 -8.82
C CYS A 99 21.95 -4.82 -10.26
N GLN A 100 20.71 -4.39 -10.46
CA GLN A 100 20.11 -4.21 -11.77
C GLN A 100 19.61 -2.77 -11.92
N LYS A 101 19.70 -2.22 -13.12
CA LYS A 101 19.17 -0.88 -13.46
C LYS A 101 18.33 -0.94 -14.74
N SER A 102 17.24 -0.18 -14.75
CA SER A 102 16.36 -0.03 -15.91
C SER A 102 15.99 1.42 -16.17
N LYS A 103 15.48 1.70 -17.38
CA LYS A 103 14.81 2.97 -17.68
C LYS A 103 13.40 2.93 -17.09
N LEU A 104 13.02 4.01 -16.40
CA LEU A 104 11.69 4.18 -15.83
C LEU A 104 10.88 5.05 -16.79
N ARG A 105 9.89 4.44 -17.46
CA ARG A 105 9.07 5.11 -18.48
C ARG A 105 7.70 5.56 -17.98
N GLU A 106 7.29 5.09 -16.82
CA GLU A 106 6.01 5.47 -16.21
C GLU A 106 6.06 6.84 -15.56
N ALA A 107 4.90 7.50 -15.54
CA ALA A 107 4.68 8.61 -14.63
C ALA A 107 4.67 8.11 -13.18
N MET A 108 5.13 8.96 -12.26
CA MET A 108 4.96 8.67 -10.84
C MET A 108 3.46 8.67 -10.51
N PRO A 109 2.92 7.58 -9.95
CA PRO A 109 1.51 7.52 -9.58
C PRO A 109 1.16 8.63 -8.56
N MET A 110 0.10 9.41 -8.79
CA MET A 110 -0.33 10.52 -7.91
C MET A 110 -1.13 9.98 -6.73
N PRO A 111 -0.82 10.33 -5.46
CA PRO A 111 -1.65 9.94 -4.32
C PRO A 111 -3.01 10.58 -4.46
N ARG A 112 -4.05 9.76 -4.65
CA ARG A 112 -5.43 10.24 -4.77
C ARG A 112 -6.39 9.12 -4.37
N TYR A 113 -7.26 9.41 -3.41
CA TYR A 113 -8.39 8.52 -3.15
C TYR A 113 -9.42 8.60 -4.27
N PRO A 114 -10.08 7.48 -4.60
CA PRO A 114 -11.18 7.45 -5.55
C PRO A 114 -12.34 8.35 -5.12
N ASP A 115 -12.97 9.05 -6.08
CA ASP A 115 -14.08 9.97 -5.78
C ASP A 115 -15.34 9.29 -5.22
N HIS A 116 -15.43 7.97 -5.39
CA HIS A 116 -16.60 7.18 -5.03
C HIS A 116 -16.41 6.37 -3.73
N PHE A 117 -15.40 6.72 -2.93
CA PHE A 117 -15.27 6.18 -1.58
C PHE A 117 -16.47 6.57 -0.71
N VAL A 118 -17.11 5.57 -0.12
CA VAL A 118 -18.26 5.74 0.76
C VAL A 118 -17.81 5.64 2.21
N TYR A 119 -18.07 6.68 3.01
CA TYR A 119 -17.87 6.62 4.45
C TYR A 119 -18.89 5.69 5.11
N LEU A 120 -18.40 4.74 5.91
CA LEU A 120 -19.22 3.73 6.59
C LEU A 120 -19.33 3.95 8.10
N GLY A 121 -18.65 4.96 8.64
CA GLY A 121 -18.63 5.27 10.07
C GLY A 121 -17.25 5.09 10.69
N GLN A 122 -17.23 4.98 12.01
CA GLN A 122 -16.00 4.77 12.77
C GLN A 122 -15.96 3.35 13.31
N THR A 123 -14.77 2.75 13.31
CA THR A 123 -14.54 1.42 13.85
C THR A 123 -13.17 1.35 14.51
N HIS A 124 -12.94 0.31 15.32
CA HIS A 124 -11.63 0.07 15.90
C HIS A 124 -10.84 -0.92 15.04
N VAL A 125 -9.67 -0.48 14.58
CA VAL A 125 -8.71 -1.34 13.89
C VAL A 125 -7.44 -1.35 14.71
N ARG A 126 -7.00 -2.53 15.13
CA ARG A 126 -5.77 -2.72 15.94
C ARG A 126 -5.73 -1.82 17.19
N GLY A 127 -6.88 -1.62 17.84
CA GLY A 127 -7.02 -0.79 19.04
C GLY A 127 -7.11 0.72 18.77
N GLN A 128 -7.05 1.17 17.52
CA GLN A 128 -7.12 2.57 17.13
C GLN A 128 -8.49 2.90 16.53
N LEU A 129 -9.10 4.01 16.96
CA LEU A 129 -10.34 4.50 16.37
C LEU A 129 -10.04 5.06 14.97
N CYS A 130 -10.69 4.46 13.97
CA CYS A 130 -10.47 4.76 12.56
C CYS A 130 -11.78 5.15 11.87
N ASP A 131 -11.68 6.09 10.94
CA ASP A 131 -12.70 6.29 9.92
C ASP A 131 -12.63 5.14 8.91
N HIS A 132 -13.79 4.60 8.57
CA HIS A 132 -13.93 3.46 7.66
C HIS A 132 -14.54 3.92 6.35
N TRP A 133 -13.82 3.68 5.25
CA TRP A 133 -14.20 4.02 3.89
C TRP A 133 -14.25 2.75 3.04
N ARG A 134 -15.13 2.73 2.03
CA ARG A 134 -15.27 1.61 1.09
C ARG A 134 -15.39 2.05 -0.35
N GLU A 135 -14.69 1.37 -1.24
CA GLU A 135 -14.85 1.43 -2.70
C GLU A 135 -15.36 0.08 -3.21
N ASN A 136 -16.32 0.08 -4.14
CA ASN A 136 -16.83 -1.15 -4.74
C ASN A 136 -16.53 -1.15 -6.24
N HIS A 137 -15.81 -2.18 -6.71
CA HIS A 137 -15.46 -2.42 -8.11
C HIS A 137 -16.28 -3.55 -8.75
N GLY A 138 -17.48 -3.81 -8.24
CA GLY A 138 -18.32 -4.93 -8.66
C GLY A 138 -17.86 -6.24 -8.04
N GLU A 139 -16.84 -6.88 -8.64
CA GLU A 139 -16.30 -8.18 -8.20
C GLU A 139 -15.24 -8.06 -7.10
N GLU A 140 -14.77 -6.85 -6.80
CA GLU A 140 -13.82 -6.56 -5.73
C GLU A 140 -14.32 -5.38 -4.89
N THR A 141 -14.02 -5.41 -3.59
CA THR A 141 -14.21 -4.26 -2.70
C THR A 141 -12.88 -3.90 -2.05
N VAL A 142 -12.61 -2.60 -1.95
CA VAL A 142 -11.51 -2.04 -1.14
C VAL A 142 -12.10 -1.42 0.12
N GLU A 143 -11.58 -1.80 1.27
CA GLU A 143 -11.87 -1.14 2.55
C GLU A 143 -10.62 -0.36 2.99
N TYR A 144 -10.80 0.90 3.36
CA TYR A 144 -9.75 1.79 3.84
C TYR A 144 -10.05 2.27 5.26
N PHE A 145 -9.04 2.20 6.12
CA PHE A 145 -9.12 2.60 7.52
C PHE A 145 -8.05 3.65 7.81
N GLU A 146 -8.50 4.82 8.23
CA GLU A 146 -7.66 5.98 8.55
C GLU A 146 -7.83 6.37 10.02
N SER A 147 -6.74 6.69 10.71
CA SER A 147 -6.86 7.12 12.10
C SER A 147 -7.63 8.43 12.23
N THR A 148 -8.64 8.43 13.08
CA THR A 148 -9.37 9.65 13.45
C THR A 148 -8.51 10.70 14.18
N ALA A 149 -7.41 10.27 14.80
CA ALA A 149 -6.53 11.14 15.59
C ALA A 149 -5.46 11.83 14.73
N THR A 150 -4.91 11.13 13.72
CA THR A 150 -3.78 11.63 12.92
C THR A 150 -4.09 11.84 11.44
N GLY A 151 -5.20 11.28 10.93
CA GLY A 151 -5.49 11.25 9.50
C GLY A 151 -4.51 10.37 8.71
N TYR A 152 -3.84 9.41 9.37
CA TYR A 152 -2.88 8.51 8.71
C TYR A 152 -3.51 7.17 8.38
N PRO A 153 -3.09 6.52 7.27
CA PRO A 153 -3.55 5.18 6.94
C PRO A 153 -3.15 4.20 8.03
N VAL A 154 -4.09 3.35 8.44
CA VAL A 154 -3.87 2.28 9.44
C VAL A 154 -3.94 0.92 8.77
N ARG A 155 -4.95 0.71 7.93
CA ARG A 155 -5.16 -0.54 7.21
C ARG A 155 -5.86 -0.32 5.88
N MET A 156 -5.55 -1.15 4.91
CA MET A 156 -6.36 -1.40 3.73
C MET A 156 -6.64 -2.90 3.61
N THR A 157 -7.82 -3.26 3.15
CA THR A 157 -8.11 -4.64 2.73
C THR A 157 -8.75 -4.67 1.37
N THR A 158 -8.46 -5.71 0.60
CA THR A 158 -9.22 -6.05 -0.61
C THR A 158 -9.93 -7.37 -0.41
N GLU A 159 -11.17 -7.43 -0.91
CA GLU A 159 -12.03 -8.61 -0.80
C GLU A 159 -12.68 -8.90 -2.16
N ALA A 160 -12.70 -10.17 -2.57
CA ALA A 160 -13.52 -10.61 -3.68
C ALA A 160 -15.00 -10.63 -3.26
N VAL A 161 -15.88 -10.15 -4.13
CA VAL A 161 -17.33 -10.15 -3.94
C VAL A 161 -17.92 -11.37 -4.63
N GLU A 162 -18.36 -12.36 -3.84
CA GLU A 162 -18.97 -13.59 -4.37
C GLU A 162 -20.47 -13.40 -4.62
N SER A 163 -21.14 -12.66 -3.74
CA SER A 163 -22.54 -12.30 -3.89
C SER A 163 -22.86 -11.01 -3.14
N LEU A 164 -23.75 -10.21 -3.72
CA LEU A 164 -24.31 -9.01 -3.08
C LEU A 164 -25.69 -9.26 -2.45
N LEU A 165 -26.41 -10.30 -2.89
CA LEU A 165 -27.81 -10.56 -2.51
C LEU A 165 -28.08 -12.06 -2.31
N PRO A 166 -28.92 -12.45 -1.32
CA PRO A 166 -29.61 -11.59 -0.35
C PRO A 166 -28.70 -11.09 0.78
N LYS A 167 -27.49 -11.66 0.92
CA LYS A 167 -26.47 -11.27 1.89
C LYS A 167 -25.16 -11.06 1.14
N ARG A 168 -24.45 -9.97 1.48
CA ARG A 168 -23.10 -9.74 0.98
C ARG A 168 -22.17 -10.84 1.52
N VAL A 169 -21.58 -11.60 0.61
CA VAL A 169 -20.55 -12.61 0.87
C VAL A 169 -19.28 -12.14 0.20
N THR A 170 -18.22 -11.98 0.99
CA THR A 170 -16.90 -11.61 0.48
C THR A 170 -15.84 -12.56 1.00
N THR A 171 -14.80 -12.71 0.19
CA THR A 171 -13.62 -13.51 0.53
C THR A 171 -12.39 -12.60 0.58
N PRO A 172 -11.67 -12.53 1.71
CA PRO A 172 -10.49 -11.69 1.84
C PRO A 172 -9.41 -12.07 0.83
N LEU A 173 -8.83 -11.07 0.16
CA LEU A 173 -7.73 -11.26 -0.79
C LEU A 173 -6.42 -10.80 -0.16
N MET A 174 -6.32 -9.50 0.12
CA MET A 174 -5.11 -8.88 0.66
C MET A 174 -5.43 -7.98 1.85
N THR A 175 -4.52 -7.92 2.83
CA THR A 175 -4.46 -6.84 3.83
C THR A 175 -3.13 -6.10 3.71
N TYR A 176 -3.17 -4.78 3.83
CA TYR A 176 -2.02 -3.91 3.96
C TYR A 176 -2.14 -3.17 5.29
N ASP A 177 -1.30 -3.50 6.24
CA ASP A 177 -1.22 -2.82 7.53
C ASP A 177 -0.10 -1.80 7.51
N PHE A 178 -0.42 -0.57 7.90
CA PHE A 178 0.54 0.52 7.99
C PHE A 178 1.03 0.68 9.43
N PHE A 179 2.32 0.87 9.57
CA PHE A 179 3.02 1.06 10.83
C PHE A 179 4.03 2.20 10.67
N LEU A 180 4.36 2.86 11.77
CA LEU A 180 5.41 3.88 11.82
C LEU A 180 5.25 4.93 10.72
N PHE A 181 4.00 5.31 10.43
CA PHE A 181 3.69 6.25 9.36
C PHE A 181 4.17 7.65 9.77
N ASN A 182 4.99 8.25 8.91
CA ASN A 182 5.50 9.59 9.07
C ASN A 182 5.26 10.38 7.78
N ALA A 183 4.48 11.46 7.85
CA ALA A 183 4.16 12.32 6.70
C ALA A 183 5.26 13.34 6.37
N GLU A 184 6.33 13.40 7.16
CA GLU A 184 7.47 14.27 6.87
C GLU A 184 8.18 13.85 5.57
N PRO A 185 8.79 14.82 4.86
CA PRO A 185 9.59 14.52 3.67
C PRO A 185 10.70 13.51 4.00
N PRO A 186 10.81 12.39 3.27
CA PRO A 186 11.93 11.49 3.44
C PRO A 186 13.25 12.19 3.08
N ASP A 187 14.32 11.86 3.80
CA ASP A 187 15.67 12.37 3.53
C ASP A 187 16.08 12.04 2.08
N GLU A 188 16.72 12.99 1.39
CA GLU A 188 17.26 12.77 0.04
C GLU A 188 18.23 11.59 -0.02
N GLU A 189 19.05 11.41 1.02
CA GLU A 189 20.06 10.34 1.09
C GLU A 189 19.44 8.95 0.92
N VAL A 190 18.18 8.76 1.36
CA VAL A 190 17.46 7.50 1.24
C VAL A 190 17.27 7.08 -0.22
N PHE A 191 17.20 8.03 -1.15
CA PHE A 191 17.02 7.78 -2.58
C PHE A 191 18.33 7.68 -3.37
N LYS A 192 19.48 7.63 -2.70
CA LYS A 192 20.79 7.46 -3.34
C LYS A 192 21.19 5.99 -3.35
N MET A 193 21.93 5.60 -4.39
CA MET A 193 22.40 4.21 -4.55
C MET A 193 23.16 3.69 -3.32
N LYS A 194 23.99 4.53 -2.70
CA LYS A 194 24.71 4.16 -1.49
C LYS A 194 23.75 3.66 -0.41
N SER A 195 22.69 4.42 -0.13
CA SER A 195 21.71 4.09 0.90
C SER A 195 20.89 2.85 0.57
N SER A 196 20.54 2.61 -0.70
CA SER A 196 19.91 1.34 -1.09
C SER A 196 20.88 0.18 -0.92
N SER A 197 22.15 0.33 -1.34
CA SER A 197 23.14 -0.75 -1.24
C SER A 197 23.54 -1.07 0.20
N SER A 198 23.48 -0.10 1.11
CA SER A 198 23.79 -0.26 2.53
C SER A 198 22.53 -0.31 3.40
N SER A 199 21.38 -0.70 2.83
CA SER A 199 20.14 -0.83 3.58
C SER A 199 20.30 -1.88 4.70
N PRO A 200 19.73 -1.65 5.90
CA PRO A 200 19.80 -2.60 7.01
C PRO A 200 19.07 -3.92 6.75
N ILE A 201 18.32 -4.05 5.64
CA ILE A 201 17.72 -5.33 5.23
C ILE A 201 18.76 -6.35 4.74
N PHE A 202 19.96 -5.89 4.38
CA PHE A 202 21.05 -6.71 3.87
C PHE A 202 21.97 -7.17 5.00
N ALA A 203 22.46 -8.40 4.94
CA ALA A 203 23.32 -8.95 5.98
C ALA A 203 24.78 -8.48 5.81
N THR A 204 25.18 -8.11 4.60
CA THR A 204 26.56 -7.69 4.31
C THR A 204 26.71 -6.17 4.23
N ASP A 205 27.89 -5.69 4.60
CA ASP A 205 28.29 -4.28 4.43
C ASP A 205 28.84 -3.97 3.03
N ALA A 206 28.90 -4.96 2.14
CA ALA A 206 29.33 -4.76 0.75
C ALA A 206 28.47 -3.67 0.11
N SER A 207 29.07 -2.74 -0.63
CA SER A 207 28.32 -1.70 -1.33
C SER A 207 28.48 -1.85 -2.82
N VAL A 208 27.43 -1.51 -3.56
CA VAL A 208 27.41 -1.49 -5.02
C VAL A 208 27.13 -0.06 -5.47
N SER A 209 27.70 0.30 -6.62
CA SER A 209 27.46 1.58 -7.28
C SER A 209 26.56 1.40 -8.50
N ILE A 210 26.02 2.51 -9.02
CA ILE A 210 25.23 2.49 -10.28
C ILE A 210 26.05 1.96 -11.46
N GLY A 211 27.38 2.14 -11.42
CA GLY A 211 28.30 1.62 -12.43
C GLY A 211 28.31 0.10 -12.48
N ASP A 212 28.16 -0.55 -11.33
CA ASP A 212 28.21 -2.01 -11.17
C ASP A 212 26.89 -2.69 -11.57
N CYS A 213 25.81 -1.91 -11.69
CA CYS A 213 24.49 -2.47 -11.98
C CYS A 213 24.37 -2.93 -13.43
N GLU A 214 23.94 -4.18 -13.59
CA GLU A 214 23.58 -4.75 -14.88
C GLU A 214 22.39 -3.99 -15.46
N ARG A 215 22.50 -3.58 -16.73
CA ARG A 215 21.37 -2.98 -17.43
C ARG A 215 20.41 -4.06 -17.86
N VAL A 216 19.19 -4.04 -17.32
CA VAL A 216 18.11 -4.92 -17.76
C VAL A 216 17.19 -4.20 -18.74
N VAL A 217 16.76 -4.89 -19.79
CA VAL A 217 15.79 -4.37 -20.77
C VAL A 217 14.38 -4.68 -20.27
N GLN A 218 14.00 -4.02 -19.16
CA GLN A 218 12.62 -4.05 -18.68
C GLN A 218 11.96 -2.73 -19.06
N ASP A 219 11.28 -2.72 -20.22
CA ASP A 219 10.67 -1.49 -20.76
C ASP A 219 9.49 -0.96 -19.93
N MET A 220 8.95 -1.79 -19.03
CA MET A 220 7.87 -1.49 -18.06
C MET A 220 8.41 -1.26 -16.64
N GLY A 221 9.72 -1.35 -16.45
CA GLY A 221 10.34 -1.32 -15.13
C GLY A 221 10.11 -2.57 -14.25
N PHE A 222 10.67 -2.54 -13.03
CA PHE A 222 10.57 -3.62 -12.05
C PHE A 222 9.12 -3.78 -11.54
N PRO A 223 8.69 -5.02 -11.25
CA PRO A 223 7.30 -5.31 -10.90
C PRO A 223 6.80 -4.42 -9.76
N TYR A 224 5.67 -3.78 -10.03
CA TYR A 224 5.02 -2.79 -9.18
C TYR A 224 4.68 -3.33 -7.80
N ILE A 225 4.61 -2.40 -6.86
CA ILE A 225 4.07 -2.68 -5.53
C ILE A 225 2.59 -2.40 -5.60
N HIS A 226 1.78 -3.46 -5.49
CA HIS A 226 0.32 -3.41 -5.61
C HIS A 226 -0.35 -2.34 -4.72
N PHE A 227 0.27 -1.97 -3.59
CA PHE A 227 -0.13 -0.83 -2.76
C PHE A 227 -0.30 0.48 -3.57
N GLY A 228 0.52 0.69 -4.60
CA GLY A 228 0.44 1.84 -5.49
C GLY A 228 -0.84 1.85 -6.33
N HIS A 229 -1.34 0.70 -6.77
CA HIS A 229 -2.43 0.63 -7.74
C HIS A 229 -3.81 0.95 -7.13
N THR A 230 -3.98 0.72 -5.82
CA THR A 230 -5.26 1.00 -5.14
C THR A 230 -5.41 2.46 -4.68
N TYR A 231 -4.31 3.21 -4.56
CA TYR A 231 -4.31 4.59 -4.03
C TYR A 231 -3.67 5.63 -4.94
N TYR A 232 -2.87 5.19 -5.91
CA TYR A 232 -2.09 6.07 -6.73
C TYR A 232 -2.44 5.78 -8.18
N TYR A 233 -3.39 6.57 -8.69
CA TYR A 233 -3.75 6.55 -10.10
C TYR A 233 -2.69 7.35 -10.87
N ALA A 234 -2.35 6.87 -12.07
CA ALA A 234 -1.53 7.58 -13.04
C ALA A 234 -2.40 8.45 -13.95
#